data_AF-A0A0Q5D869-F1
#
_entry.id   AF-A0A0Q5D869-F1
#
_cell.length_a   1.000
_cell.length_b   1.000
_cell.length_c   1.000
_cell.angle_alpha   90.00
_cell.angle_beta   90.00
_cell.angle_gamma   90.00
#
_symmetry.space_group_name_H-M   'P 1'
#
loop_
_entity.id
_entity.type
_entity.pdbx_description
1 polymer ?
#
loop_
_entity_poly.entity_id
_entity_poly.type
_entity_poly.pdbx_seq_one_letter_code
_entity_poly.pdbx_strand_id
1 'polypeptide(L)'
;MDPSVLPRPALTRRSLVGAGLGAVAATGALAQAPPAPPSALATAPKSQAGLGPRLTLHAIDNFHGTPGAGMVCDLAIRDGDTYRTLKTVTTAANGRPAEPLLVDEALKVGQYELLLHFEAYFATFGVALPQPNFLSLVPVRFVIRDAGQRYHLPVLFTPWGYSYYRGS
;
A
#
# COMPACT_ATOMS: atom_id res chain seq x y z
N MET A 1 27.47 26.29 30.20
CA MET A 1 28.54 25.27 30.35
C MET A 1 28.69 24.98 31.82
N ASP A 2 27.93 23.98 32.30
CA ASP A 2 28.11 23.33 33.60
C ASP A 2 27.52 21.91 33.46
N PRO A 3 28.33 20.83 33.54
CA PRO A 3 27.86 19.47 33.32
C PRO A 3 27.43 18.83 34.65
N SER A 4 26.13 18.89 34.94
CA SER A 4 25.53 18.18 36.09
C SER A 4 25.50 16.66 35.84
N VAL A 5 26.50 15.96 36.37
CA VAL A 5 26.55 14.49 36.47
C VAL A 5 25.69 14.06 37.65
N LEU A 6 24.56 13.40 37.38
CA LEU A 6 23.75 12.72 38.40
C LEU A 6 24.31 11.32 38.70
N PRO A 7 24.39 10.89 39.97
CA PRO A 7 24.88 9.56 40.34
C PRO A 7 23.86 8.47 40.00
N ARG A 8 24.33 7.38 39.36
CA ARG A 8 23.54 6.17 39.07
C ARG A 8 23.48 5.27 40.32
N PRO A 9 22.29 4.86 40.81
CA PRO A 9 22.21 3.87 41.88
C PRO A 9 22.58 2.47 41.36
N ALA A 10 23.49 1.81 42.07
CA ALA A 10 23.87 0.41 41.84
C ALA A 10 22.79 -0.52 42.40
N LEU A 11 22.19 -1.35 41.53
CA LEU A 11 21.27 -2.41 41.94
C LEU A 11 22.07 -3.69 42.23
N THR A 12 22.28 -3.96 43.51
CA THR A 12 22.86 -5.20 44.02
C THR A 12 21.82 -6.32 44.00
N ARG A 13 22.15 -7.41 43.29
CA ARG A 13 21.42 -8.69 43.34
C ARG A 13 21.40 -9.20 44.79
N ARG A 14 20.22 -9.26 45.41
CA ARG A 14 19.98 -10.12 46.57
C ARG A 14 18.87 -11.11 46.26
N SER A 15 19.28 -12.37 46.29
CA SER A 15 18.48 -13.58 46.18
C SER A 15 17.50 -13.69 47.34
N LEU A 16 16.26 -14.04 47.06
CA LEU A 16 15.32 -14.59 48.04
C LEU A 16 14.81 -15.93 47.51
N VAL A 17 15.24 -16.99 48.20
CA VAL A 17 14.67 -18.34 48.09
C VAL A 17 13.40 -18.34 48.93
N GLY A 18 12.27 -18.65 48.30
CA GLY A 18 10.99 -18.88 48.96
C GLY A 18 10.37 -20.17 48.42
N ALA A 19 10.35 -21.21 49.25
CA ALA A 19 9.65 -22.46 48.98
C ALA A 19 8.14 -22.24 49.18
N GLY A 20 7.34 -22.61 48.18
CA GLY A 20 5.88 -22.65 48.26
C GLY A 20 5.36 -23.85 47.47
N LEU A 21 4.78 -24.82 48.19
CA LEU A 21 4.09 -25.98 47.63
C LEU A 21 2.81 -25.55 46.89
N GLY A 22 2.65 -26.05 45.66
CA GLY A 22 1.46 -26.81 45.26
C GLY A 22 0.16 -26.06 44.93
N ALA A 23 -0.04 -25.78 43.64
CA ALA A 23 -1.28 -26.07 42.93
C ALA A 23 -0.98 -26.06 41.41
N VAL A 24 -0.80 -27.25 40.81
CA VAL A 24 -0.65 -27.37 39.36
C VAL A 24 -2.05 -27.24 38.76
N ALA A 25 -2.43 -26.04 38.33
CA ALA A 25 -3.53 -25.88 37.40
C ALA A 25 -3.06 -26.42 36.05
N ALA A 26 -3.64 -27.53 35.60
CA ALA A 26 -3.43 -28.05 34.26
C ALA A 26 -3.99 -27.03 33.26
N THR A 27 -3.12 -26.14 32.77
CA THR A 27 -3.40 -25.34 31.58
C THR A 27 -3.45 -26.31 30.42
N GLY A 28 -4.65 -26.74 30.03
CA GLY A 28 -4.88 -27.34 28.73
C GLY A 28 -4.44 -26.34 27.68
N ALA A 29 -3.26 -26.55 27.10
CA ALA A 29 -2.86 -25.84 25.91
C ALA A 29 -3.86 -26.25 24.81
N LEU A 30 -4.80 -25.36 24.49
CA LEU A 30 -5.57 -25.47 23.27
C LEU A 30 -4.54 -25.48 22.14
N ALA A 31 -4.32 -26.65 21.55
CA ALA A 31 -3.47 -26.79 20.39
C ALA A 31 -3.98 -25.81 19.34
N GLN A 32 -3.15 -24.79 19.07
CA GLN A 32 -3.45 -23.80 18.05
C GLN A 32 -3.59 -24.56 16.73
N ALA A 33 -4.76 -24.50 16.12
CA ALA A 33 -4.98 -25.10 14.81
C ALA A 33 -3.86 -24.60 13.87
N PRO A 34 -3.28 -25.49 13.04
CA PRO A 34 -2.23 -25.08 12.13
C PRO A 34 -2.72 -23.88 11.30
N PRO A 35 -1.87 -22.86 11.08
CA PRO A 35 -2.25 -21.71 10.28
C PRO A 35 -2.77 -22.22 8.93
N ALA A 36 -3.89 -21.64 8.48
CA ALA A 36 -4.40 -21.92 7.15
C ALA A 36 -3.25 -21.73 6.14
N PRO A 37 -3.13 -22.62 5.13
CA PRO A 37 -2.11 -22.45 4.11
C PRO A 37 -2.26 -21.04 3.51
N PRO A 38 -1.16 -20.35 3.20
CA PRO A 38 -1.25 -19.04 2.56
C PRO A 38 -2.15 -19.17 1.34
N SER A 39 -3.23 -18.39 1.30
CA SER A 39 -4.02 -18.23 0.08
C SER A 39 -3.03 -17.92 -1.03
N ALA A 40 -3.02 -18.71 -2.10
CA ALA A 40 -1.98 -18.68 -3.12
C ALA A 40 -1.77 -17.25 -3.63
N LEU A 41 -0.81 -16.55 -3.04
CA LEU A 41 -0.40 -15.24 -3.48
C LEU A 41 0.33 -15.44 -4.80
N ALA A 42 -0.24 -14.83 -5.83
CA ALA A 42 0.25 -14.75 -7.19
C ALA A 42 0.07 -16.01 -8.06
N THR A 43 -0.98 -15.98 -8.88
CA THR A 43 -0.80 -16.41 -10.28
C THR A 43 0.44 -15.70 -10.83
N ALA A 44 1.33 -16.45 -11.51
CA ALA A 44 2.49 -15.87 -12.17
C ALA A 44 2.09 -14.62 -12.98
N PRO A 45 2.93 -13.56 -13.01
CA PRO A 45 2.59 -12.38 -13.78
C PRO A 45 2.32 -12.80 -15.23
N LYS A 46 1.13 -12.46 -15.74
CA LYS A 46 0.85 -12.64 -17.16
C LYS A 46 1.90 -11.82 -17.91
N SER A 47 2.73 -12.50 -18.70
CA SER A 47 3.74 -11.85 -19.51
C SER A 47 3.08 -10.78 -20.35
N GLN A 48 3.57 -9.55 -20.27
CA GLN A 48 3.13 -8.49 -21.17
C GLN A 48 3.84 -8.55 -22.53
N ALA A 49 4.72 -9.54 -22.76
CA ALA A 49 5.48 -9.66 -24.00
C ALA A 49 4.54 -9.77 -25.21
N GLY A 50 4.82 -9.00 -26.26
CA GLY A 50 4.00 -8.94 -27.47
C GLY A 50 2.76 -8.03 -27.40
N LEU A 51 2.47 -7.41 -26.24
CA LEU A 51 1.42 -6.39 -26.14
C LEU A 51 1.95 -5.04 -26.63
N GLY A 52 1.08 -4.29 -27.31
CA GLY A 52 1.33 -2.90 -27.72
C GLY A 52 1.52 -1.93 -26.55
N PRO A 53 1.91 -0.68 -26.84
CA PRO A 53 2.14 0.35 -25.84
C PRO A 53 0.95 0.53 -24.90
N ARG A 54 1.22 0.72 -23.61
CA ARG A 54 0.16 0.85 -22.60
C ARG A 54 0.62 1.45 -21.29
N LEU A 55 -0.33 2.05 -20.58
CA LEU A 55 -0.21 2.43 -19.18
C LEU A 55 -1.12 1.53 -18.34
N THR A 56 -0.55 0.87 -17.34
CA THR A 56 -1.30 -0.01 -16.43
C THR A 56 -1.03 0.36 -14.97
N LEU A 57 -2.00 0.11 -14.10
CA LEU A 57 -1.95 0.37 -12.66
C LEU A 57 -2.03 -0.95 -11.88
N HIS A 58 -1.36 -1.01 -10.73
CA HIS A 58 -1.60 -2.02 -9.70
C HIS A 58 -1.54 -1.39 -8.33
N ALA A 59 -2.70 -1.26 -7.69
CA ALA A 59 -2.86 -0.75 -6.34
C ALA A 59 -2.73 -1.90 -5.34
N ILE A 60 -1.87 -1.72 -4.33
CA ILE A 60 -1.57 -2.71 -3.29
C ILE A 60 -1.77 -2.03 -1.94
N ASP A 61 -2.70 -2.56 -1.16
CA ASP A 61 -2.96 -2.10 0.20
C ASP A 61 -2.03 -2.85 1.17
N ASN A 62 -0.98 -2.16 1.62
CA ASN A 62 -0.02 -2.70 2.59
C ASN A 62 -0.56 -2.65 4.03
N PHE A 63 -1.61 -1.88 4.30
CA PHE A 63 -2.23 -1.81 5.62
C PHE A 63 -3.05 -3.07 5.90
N HIS A 64 -3.84 -3.53 4.93
CA HIS A 64 -4.59 -4.80 5.03
C HIS A 64 -3.81 -6.01 4.49
N GLY A 65 -2.69 -5.80 3.78
CA GLY A 65 -1.90 -6.89 3.17
C GLY A 65 -2.60 -7.53 1.96
N THR A 66 -3.42 -6.77 1.24
CA THR A 66 -4.26 -7.25 0.14
C THR A 66 -4.07 -6.40 -1.12
N PRO A 67 -4.51 -6.87 -2.30
CA PRO A 67 -4.69 -5.98 -3.43
C PRO A 67 -5.65 -4.84 -3.05
N GLY A 68 -5.35 -3.62 -3.51
CA GLY A 68 -6.14 -2.43 -3.22
C GLY A 68 -7.43 -2.37 -4.03
N ALA A 69 -8.32 -3.35 -3.86
CA ALA A 69 -9.57 -3.51 -4.60
C ALA A 69 -10.62 -2.46 -4.18
N GLY A 70 -11.30 -1.84 -5.15
CA GLY A 70 -12.27 -0.78 -4.90
C GLY A 70 -11.67 0.64 -4.85
N MET A 71 -10.35 0.79 -5.04
CA MET A 71 -9.70 2.10 -5.11
C MET A 71 -10.14 2.87 -6.35
N VAL A 72 -10.73 4.06 -6.14
CA VAL A 72 -11.05 5.01 -7.20
C VAL A 72 -9.80 5.82 -7.56
N CYS A 73 -9.53 5.94 -8.86
CA CYS A 73 -8.39 6.67 -9.38
C CYS A 73 -8.79 7.54 -10.58
N ASP A 74 -8.44 8.83 -10.56
CA ASP A 74 -8.60 9.72 -11.72
C ASP A 74 -7.28 9.86 -12.45
N LEU A 75 -7.25 9.44 -13.72
CA LEU A 75 -6.12 9.70 -14.61
C LEU A 75 -6.35 11.02 -15.33
N ALA A 76 -5.37 11.90 -15.28
CA ALA A 76 -5.34 13.18 -15.99
C ALA A 76 -4.01 13.39 -16.73
N ILE A 77 -4.04 14.23 -17.75
CA ILE A 77 -2.84 14.72 -18.44
C ILE A 77 -2.68 16.22 -18.19
N ARG A 78 -1.44 16.68 -18.06
CA ARG A 78 -1.15 18.10 -17.89
C ARG A 78 -1.57 18.89 -19.13
N ASP A 79 -2.27 19.99 -18.90
CA ASP A 79 -2.76 20.95 -19.88
C ASP A 79 -2.48 22.37 -19.35
N GLY A 80 -1.41 22.98 -19.86
CA GLY A 80 -0.82 24.20 -19.29
C GLY A 80 -0.37 24.00 -17.84
N ASP A 81 -0.99 24.76 -16.93
CA ASP A 81 -0.76 24.70 -15.48
C ASP A 81 -1.77 23.83 -14.73
N THR A 82 -2.69 23.19 -15.46
CA THR A 82 -3.73 22.33 -14.89
C THR A 82 -3.57 20.88 -15.35
N TYR A 83 -4.37 19.99 -14.77
CA TYR A 83 -4.51 18.62 -15.21
C TYR A 83 -5.93 18.40 -15.72
N ARG A 84 -6.05 17.97 -16.98
CA ARG A 84 -7.33 17.63 -17.59
C ARG A 84 -7.58 16.14 -17.44
N THR A 85 -8.66 15.77 -16.74
CA THR A 85 -9.06 14.38 -16.55
C THR A 85 -9.28 13.69 -17.89
N LEU A 86 -8.72 12.49 -18.03
CA LEU A 86 -8.88 11.59 -19.16
C LEU A 86 -9.90 10.51 -18.85
N LYS A 87 -9.82 9.90 -17.66
CA LYS A 87 -10.75 8.86 -17.21
C LYS A 87 -10.68 8.66 -15.71
N THR A 88 -11.77 8.17 -15.14
CA THR A 88 -11.84 7.63 -13.78
C THR A 88 -11.94 6.11 -13.88
N VAL A 89 -11.24 5.40 -13.00
CA VAL A 89 -11.30 3.94 -12.92
C VAL A 89 -11.45 3.48 -11.47
N THR A 90 -12.00 2.28 -11.30
CA THR A 90 -12.01 1.57 -10.01
C THR A 90 -11.24 0.27 -10.16
N THR A 91 -10.38 -0.05 -9.20
CA THR A 91 -9.63 -1.30 -9.19
C THR A 91 -10.53 -2.49 -8.85
N ALA A 92 -10.35 -3.60 -9.56
CA ALA A 92 -11.02 -4.88 -9.30
C ALA A 92 -10.37 -5.64 -8.13
N ALA A 93 -10.86 -6.85 -7.86
CA ALA A 93 -10.40 -7.71 -6.76
C ALA A 93 -8.89 -7.97 -6.73
N ASN A 94 -8.21 -7.91 -7.87
CA ASN A 94 -6.77 -8.08 -7.98
C ASN A 94 -5.97 -6.76 -7.87
N GLY A 95 -6.60 -5.66 -7.44
CA GLY A 95 -5.96 -4.35 -7.28
C GLY A 95 -5.65 -3.64 -8.60
N ARG A 96 -6.17 -4.13 -9.74
CA ARG A 96 -5.97 -3.54 -11.07
C ARG A 96 -7.30 -3.08 -11.64
N PRO A 97 -7.36 -1.99 -12.42
CA PRO A 97 -8.55 -1.71 -13.22
C PRO A 97 -8.83 -2.85 -14.20
N ALA A 98 -10.09 -2.98 -14.64
CA ALA A 98 -10.50 -4.05 -15.57
C ALA A 98 -9.74 -4.00 -16.91
N GLU A 99 -9.39 -2.79 -17.35
CA GLU A 99 -8.62 -2.51 -18.56
C GLU A 99 -7.38 -1.67 -18.23
N PRO A 100 -6.35 -1.64 -19.09
CA PRO A 100 -5.28 -0.67 -18.98
C PRO A 100 -5.83 0.76 -18.91
N LEU A 101 -5.08 1.65 -18.26
CA LEU A 101 -5.45 3.06 -18.18
C LEU A 101 -5.47 3.69 -19.58
N LEU A 102 -4.42 3.43 -20.37
CA LEU A 102 -4.28 3.85 -21.77
C LEU A 102 -3.65 2.71 -22.58
N VAL A 103 -4.00 2.62 -23.86
CA VAL A 103 -3.45 1.68 -24.83
C VAL A 103 -3.17 2.38 -26.15
N ASP A 104 -2.16 1.91 -26.87
CA ASP A 104 -1.85 2.28 -28.25
C ASP A 104 -1.86 3.82 -28.43
N GLU A 105 -2.63 4.35 -29.38
CA GLU A 105 -2.64 5.78 -29.71
C GLU A 105 -3.20 6.69 -28.61
N ALA A 106 -3.90 6.13 -27.62
CA ALA A 106 -4.32 6.90 -26.45
C ALA A 106 -3.14 7.22 -25.51
N LEU A 107 -2.04 6.44 -25.59
CA LEU A 107 -0.83 6.70 -24.84
C LEU A 107 0.01 7.77 -25.54
N LYS A 108 0.12 8.95 -24.93
CA LYS A 108 0.88 10.08 -25.50
C LYS A 108 2.06 10.46 -24.62
N VAL A 109 3.11 11.00 -25.22
CA VAL A 109 4.19 11.68 -24.48
C VAL A 109 3.60 12.86 -23.71
N GLY A 110 3.95 13.00 -22.43
CA GLY A 110 3.38 14.04 -21.58
C GLY A 110 3.59 13.81 -20.10
N GLN A 111 3.15 14.79 -19.30
CA GLN A 111 3.07 14.66 -17.84
C GLN A 111 1.66 14.22 -17.47
N TYR A 112 1.56 13.19 -16.65
CA TYR A 112 0.31 12.62 -16.19
C TYR A 112 0.19 12.75 -14.67
N GLU A 113 -1.05 12.73 -14.20
CA GLU A 113 -1.39 12.63 -12.79
C GLU A 113 -2.39 11.48 -12.62
N LEU A 114 -2.17 10.66 -11.61
CA LEU A 114 -3.14 9.71 -11.11
C LEU A 114 -3.54 10.15 -9.70
N LEU A 115 -4.76 10.65 -9.54
CA LEU A 115 -5.31 11.05 -8.25
C LEU A 115 -5.95 9.84 -7.57
N LEU A 116 -5.42 9.46 -6.41
CA LEU A 116 -5.87 8.29 -5.65
C LEU A 116 -6.78 8.74 -4.49
N HIS A 117 -7.94 8.09 -4.35
CA HIS A 117 -8.97 8.46 -3.37
C HIS A 117 -8.83 7.66 -2.07
N PHE A 118 -7.79 7.96 -1.28
CA PHE A 118 -7.44 7.17 -0.08
C PHE A 118 -8.47 7.30 1.04
N GLU A 119 -8.98 8.51 1.30
CA GLU A 119 -9.98 8.71 2.35
C GLU A 119 -11.25 7.91 2.09
N ALA A 120 -11.79 8.02 0.87
CA ALA A 120 -12.96 7.23 0.46
C ALA A 120 -12.67 5.73 0.53
N TYR A 121 -11.48 5.29 0.11
CA TYR A 121 -11.08 3.89 0.16
C TYR A 121 -11.07 3.34 1.59
N PHE A 122 -10.32 3.97 2.51
CA PHE A 122 -10.20 3.47 3.90
C PHE A 122 -11.51 3.60 4.69
N ALA A 123 -12.39 4.54 4.33
CA ALA A 123 -13.73 4.62 4.88
C ALA A 123 -14.56 3.36 4.60
N THR A 124 -14.40 2.70 3.44
CA THR A 124 -15.13 1.45 3.14
C THR A 124 -14.73 0.27 4.01
N PHE A 125 -13.56 0.33 4.65
CA PHE A 125 -13.06 -0.69 5.59
C PHE A 125 -13.29 -0.30 7.05
N GLY A 126 -13.94 0.84 7.32
CA GLY A 126 -14.20 1.31 8.68
C GLY A 126 -12.94 1.66 9.47
N VAL A 127 -11.85 2.02 8.80
CA VAL A 127 -10.59 2.39 9.47
C VAL A 127 -10.78 3.74 10.18
N ALA A 128 -10.68 3.73 11.51
CA ALA A 128 -10.76 4.94 12.33
C ALA A 128 -9.46 5.74 12.22
N LEU A 129 -9.49 6.85 11.46
CA LEU A 129 -8.36 7.75 11.25
C LEU A 129 -8.63 9.12 11.87
N PRO A 130 -7.60 9.82 12.40
CA PRO A 130 -7.72 11.22 12.79
C PRO A 130 -8.27 12.05 11.63
N GLN A 131 -9.12 13.03 11.95
CA GLN A 131 -9.71 13.94 10.98
C GLN A 131 -9.06 15.33 11.03
N PRO A 132 -8.69 15.93 9.89
CA PRO A 132 -8.74 15.34 8.55
C PRO A 132 -7.73 14.18 8.39
N ASN A 133 -8.04 13.22 7.51
CA ASN A 133 -7.13 12.12 7.19
C ASN A 133 -5.74 12.66 6.79
N PHE A 134 -4.67 11.99 7.25
CA PHE A 134 -3.31 12.37 6.86
C PHE A 134 -3.11 12.26 5.33
N LEU A 135 -3.64 11.21 4.72
CA LEU A 135 -3.76 11.07 3.27
C LEU A 135 -5.25 10.99 2.88
N SER A 136 -5.72 11.97 2.09
CA SER A 136 -7.09 12.04 1.60
C SER A 136 -7.16 11.80 0.09
N LEU A 137 -6.81 12.82 -0.70
CA LEU A 137 -6.61 12.73 -2.15
C LEU A 137 -5.12 12.84 -2.45
N VAL A 138 -4.54 11.79 -3.05
CA VAL A 138 -3.09 11.67 -3.23
C VAL A 138 -2.73 11.69 -4.71
N PRO A 139 -2.12 12.77 -5.23
CA PRO A 139 -1.68 12.82 -6.62
C PRO A 139 -0.35 12.07 -6.81
N VAL A 140 -0.32 11.18 -7.80
CA VAL A 140 0.91 10.55 -8.30
C VAL A 140 1.22 11.12 -9.67
N ARG A 141 2.30 11.91 -9.76
CA ARG A 141 2.73 12.56 -11.01
C ARG A 141 3.91 11.82 -11.64
N PHE A 142 3.82 11.60 -12.94
CA PHE A 142 4.85 10.90 -13.71
C PHE A 142 4.90 11.39 -15.15
N VAL A 143 6.00 11.09 -15.84
CA VAL A 143 6.25 11.53 -17.22
C VAL A 143 6.37 10.32 -18.13
N ILE A 144 5.62 10.35 -19.22
CA ILE A 144 5.80 9.43 -20.35
C ILE A 144 6.68 10.15 -21.38
N ARG A 145 7.84 9.56 -21.67
CA ARG A 145 8.83 10.09 -22.62
C ARG A 145 8.82 9.37 -23.97
N ASP A 146 8.36 8.13 -23.99
CA ASP A 146 8.32 7.29 -25.19
C ASP A 146 6.96 6.57 -25.25
N ALA A 147 6.09 7.02 -26.14
CA ALA A 147 4.75 6.46 -26.33
C ALA A 147 4.78 5.06 -26.98
N GLY A 148 5.94 4.56 -27.42
CA GLY A 148 6.12 3.19 -27.90
C GLY A 148 6.35 2.17 -26.77
N GLN A 149 6.46 2.61 -25.52
CA GLN A 149 6.78 1.74 -24.38
C GLN A 149 5.56 1.29 -23.60
N ARG A 150 5.79 0.30 -22.74
CA ARG A 150 4.86 -0.10 -21.69
C ARG A 150 5.27 0.55 -20.38
N TYR A 151 4.29 1.08 -19.68
CA TYR A 151 4.42 1.68 -18.36
C TYR A 151 3.54 0.92 -17.39
N HIS A 152 4.16 0.22 -16.45
CA HIS A 152 3.47 -0.34 -15.32
C HIS A 152 3.69 0.57 -14.11
N LEU A 153 2.61 0.99 -13.46
CA LEU A 153 2.62 1.85 -12.28
C LEU A 153 2.09 1.09 -11.06
N PRO A 154 2.93 0.33 -10.35
CA PRO A 154 2.59 -0.17 -9.03
C PRO A 154 2.51 0.98 -8.02
N VAL A 155 1.49 0.94 -7.17
CA VAL A 155 1.32 1.85 -6.03
C VAL A 155 1.05 1.01 -4.79
N LEU A 156 1.91 1.14 -3.79
CA LEU A 156 1.75 0.50 -2.49
C LEU A 156 1.37 1.58 -1.49
N PHE A 157 0.37 1.33 -0.64
CA PHE A 157 -0.15 2.38 0.23
C PHE A 157 -0.67 1.87 1.57
N THR A 158 -0.70 2.79 2.53
CA THR A 158 -1.32 2.69 3.85
C THR A 158 -2.06 4.01 4.12
N PRO A 159 -2.82 4.14 5.22
CA PRO A 159 -3.42 5.43 5.59
C PRO A 159 -2.43 6.58 5.82
N TRP A 160 -1.14 6.28 6.02
CA TRP A 160 -0.12 7.26 6.40
C TRP A 160 1.04 7.39 5.43
N GLY A 161 1.10 6.56 4.40
CA GLY A 161 2.20 6.60 3.45
C GLY A 161 1.88 5.85 2.18
N TYR A 162 2.62 6.17 1.12
CA TYR A 162 2.54 5.46 -0.14
C TYR A 162 3.90 5.48 -0.83
N SER A 163 4.09 4.52 -1.73
CA SER A 163 5.21 4.49 -2.66
C SER A 163 4.72 4.08 -4.04
N TYR A 164 5.40 4.57 -5.06
CA TYR A 164 5.15 4.17 -6.44
C TYR A 164 6.46 4.11 -7.21
N TYR A 165 6.48 3.31 -8.27
CA TYR A 165 7.66 3.16 -9.13
C TYR A 165 7.24 2.77 -10.54
N ARG A 166 8.17 2.83 -11.49
CA ARG A 166 7.98 2.29 -12.84
C ARG A 166 8.33 0.80 -12.83
N GLY A 167 7.34 -0.06 -13.00
CA GLY A 167 7.51 -1.49 -13.24
C GLY A 167 7.86 -1.83 -14.70
N SER A 168 8.24 -3.08 -14.93
CA SER A 168 8.59 -3.68 -16.23
C SER A 168 7.41 -4.34 -16.94
#